data_AF-A0A972J0X7-F1
#
_entry.id   AF-A0A972J0X7-F1
#
_cell.length_a   1.000
_cell.length_b   1.000
_cell.length_c   1.000
_cell.angle_alpha   90.00
_cell.angle_beta   90.00
_cell.angle_gamma   90.00
#
_symmetry.space_group_name_H-M   'P 1'
#
loop_
_entity.id
_entity.type
_entity.pdbx_description
1 polymer ?
#
loop_
_entity_poly.entity_id
_entity_poly.type
_entity_poly.pdbx_seq_one_letter_code
_entity_poly.pdbx_strand_id
1 'polypeptide(L)'
;MDSRFVLRKQPNVFSALAAGFKTLGNHLYLLIFPLALDLFLLFAPRYTVSSLVTSFLAQLNPLAEGSEELKQLWAELSASLSTFFQSYSLSSALRSYPLGVPSLLSSRVFMENPYGKLPEIALSTGGNALIFLLLFGIVGAILGALNFYVCSLPTYKEAGKQNAKTKLKPIASLLLLPVLFWAALITIAIPVSLVVSGLSMLHPFLGLLAYFFAAMALISMFLPAIFAPHAVLVLNLNLWQSISASMRLMRPYYSATSLFVILAVLVSYLTNLLWQSPGTDSPMIYIGIFGHALVSSALLIASIHYFLRVLELNQEHELAQQAPESSL
;
A
#
# COMPACT_ATOMS: atom_id res chain seq x y z
N MET A 1 39.48 20.89 -16.27
CA MET A 1 38.52 19.79 -16.08
C MET A 1 38.19 19.73 -14.61
N ASP A 2 37.18 20.49 -14.22
CA ASP A 2 36.85 20.74 -12.82
C ASP A 2 35.75 19.77 -12.37
N SER A 3 36.15 18.52 -12.09
CA SER A 3 35.22 17.48 -11.63
C SER A 3 35.07 17.56 -10.11
N ARG A 4 34.25 18.52 -9.64
CA ARG A 4 33.77 18.59 -8.26
C ARG A 4 32.91 17.37 -7.94
N PHE A 5 33.53 16.28 -7.50
CA PHE A 5 32.82 15.14 -6.92
C PHE A 5 32.35 15.50 -5.49
N VAL A 6 31.24 16.25 -5.39
CA VAL A 6 30.56 16.44 -4.10
C VAL A 6 29.85 15.12 -3.76
N LEU A 7 30.44 14.33 -2.87
CA LEU A 7 29.83 13.08 -2.38
C LEU A 7 28.47 13.40 -1.73
N ARG A 8 27.42 12.78 -2.27
CA ARG A 8 26.05 12.98 -1.79
C ARG A 8 25.85 12.21 -0.49
N LYS A 9 25.56 12.92 0.60
CA LYS A 9 25.20 12.32 1.90
C LYS A 9 23.96 11.42 1.74
N GLN A 10 23.94 10.28 2.42
CA GLN A 10 22.81 9.34 2.37
C GLN A 10 21.83 9.56 3.52
N PRO A 11 20.50 9.37 3.32
CA PRO A 11 19.53 9.45 4.41
C PRO A 11 19.71 8.27 5.38
N ASN A 12 19.69 8.56 6.69
CA ASN A 12 19.83 7.53 7.71
C ASN A 12 18.47 6.84 7.97
N VAL A 13 18.34 5.61 7.47
CA VAL A 13 17.11 4.80 7.54
C VAL A 13 16.66 4.52 8.97
N PHE A 14 17.57 4.12 9.85
CA PHE A 14 17.24 3.78 11.25
C PHE A 14 16.78 5.01 12.04
N SER A 15 17.37 6.19 11.77
CA SER A 15 16.93 7.43 12.39
C SER A 15 15.49 7.79 12.02
N ALA A 16 15.08 7.56 10.76
CA ALA A 16 13.71 7.80 10.32
C ALA A 16 12.72 6.82 10.96
N LEU A 17 13.09 5.53 11.06
CA LEU A 17 12.29 4.53 11.77
C LEU A 17 12.11 4.91 13.25
N ALA A 18 13.21 5.21 13.95
CA ALA A 18 13.17 5.62 15.35
C ALA A 18 12.34 6.90 15.57
N ALA A 19 12.45 7.87 14.66
CA ALA A 19 11.63 9.09 14.70
C ALA A 19 10.14 8.78 14.55
N GLY A 20 9.74 7.83 13.69
CA GLY A 20 8.35 7.41 13.55
C GLY A 20 7.75 6.87 14.85
N PHE A 21 8.45 5.96 15.53
CA PHE A 21 8.02 5.43 16.83
C PHE A 21 8.00 6.51 17.92
N LYS A 22 9.00 7.40 17.94
CA LYS A 22 9.06 8.51 18.91
C LYS A 22 7.90 9.49 18.74
N THR A 23 7.61 9.91 17.51
CA THR A 23 6.48 10.81 17.20
C THR A 23 5.16 10.14 17.56
N LEU A 24 4.99 8.84 17.27
CA LEU A 24 3.79 8.11 17.66
C LEU A 24 3.61 8.07 19.20
N GLY A 25 4.68 7.81 19.94
CA GLY A 25 4.66 7.78 21.41
C GLY A 25 4.18 9.09 22.05
N ASN A 26 4.46 10.22 21.41
CA ASN A 26 3.98 11.54 21.85
C ASN A 26 2.54 11.85 21.38
N HIS A 27 2.01 11.09 20.43
CA HIS A 27 0.76 11.39 19.72
C HIS A 27 -0.08 10.12 19.50
N LEU A 28 -0.49 9.46 20.58
CA LEU A 28 -1.29 8.22 20.50
C LEU A 28 -2.64 8.37 19.77
N TYR A 29 -3.17 9.60 19.64
CA TYR A 29 -4.39 9.86 18.87
C TYR A 29 -4.25 9.49 17.38
N LEU A 30 -3.03 9.37 16.86
CA LEU A 30 -2.76 8.92 15.48
C LEU A 30 -3.23 7.48 15.22
N LEU A 31 -3.48 6.69 16.27
CA LEU A 31 -4.01 5.33 16.16
C LEU A 31 -5.50 5.27 15.83
N ILE A 32 -6.22 6.40 15.87
CA ILE A 32 -7.69 6.40 15.83
C ILE A 32 -8.25 5.77 14.55
N PHE A 33 -7.65 6.05 13.39
CA PHE A 33 -8.11 5.50 12.10
C PHE A 33 -7.89 3.99 12.00
N PRO A 34 -6.66 3.44 12.18
CA PRO A 34 -6.45 2.00 12.10
C PRO A 34 -7.26 1.23 13.16
N LEU A 35 -7.36 1.75 14.39
CA LEU A 35 -8.21 1.15 15.43
C LEU A 35 -9.69 1.16 15.03
N ALA A 36 -10.21 2.31 14.61
CA ALA A 36 -11.62 2.43 14.23
C ALA A 36 -11.96 1.54 13.03
N LEU A 37 -11.08 1.45 12.03
CA LEU A 37 -11.30 0.58 10.88
C LEU A 37 -11.32 -0.89 11.28
N ASP A 38 -10.35 -1.37 12.05
CA ASP A 38 -10.33 -2.77 12.47
C ASP A 38 -11.51 -3.09 13.40
N LEU A 39 -11.85 -2.23 14.34
CA LEU A 39 -13.04 -2.42 15.17
C LEU A 39 -14.32 -2.44 14.32
N PHE A 40 -14.43 -1.53 13.34
CA PHE A 40 -15.56 -1.56 12.40
C PHE A 40 -15.61 -2.89 11.64
N LEU A 41 -14.50 -3.36 11.07
CA LEU A 41 -14.45 -4.62 10.33
C LEU A 41 -14.73 -5.86 11.21
N LEU A 42 -14.39 -5.81 12.51
CA LEU A 42 -14.66 -6.89 13.45
C LEU A 42 -16.17 -7.13 13.68
N PHE A 43 -16.98 -6.09 13.51
CA PHE A 43 -18.43 -6.14 13.72
C PHE A 43 -19.25 -5.95 12.44
N ALA A 44 -18.62 -5.55 11.34
CA ALA A 44 -19.30 -5.30 10.09
C ALA A 44 -19.89 -6.60 9.50
N PRO A 45 -21.07 -6.53 8.85
CA PRO A 45 -21.56 -7.65 8.06
C PRO A 45 -20.58 -7.99 6.94
N ARG A 46 -20.52 -9.27 6.60
CA ARG A 46 -19.67 -9.79 5.53
C ARG A 46 -20.39 -9.62 4.20
N TYR A 47 -19.84 -8.78 3.33
CA TYR A 47 -20.36 -8.55 1.98
C TYR A 47 -19.70 -9.54 1.02
N THR A 48 -20.35 -10.68 0.77
CA THR A 48 -19.74 -11.80 0.04
C THR A 48 -20.13 -11.76 -1.44
N VAL A 49 -19.19 -12.19 -2.29
CA VAL A 49 -19.38 -12.35 -3.75
C VAL A 49 -19.19 -13.81 -4.18
N SER A 50 -19.24 -14.73 -3.22
CA SER A 50 -19.00 -16.17 -3.43
C SER A 50 -19.86 -16.74 -4.56
N SER A 51 -21.16 -16.44 -4.54
CA SER A 51 -22.11 -16.88 -5.59
C SER A 51 -21.72 -16.39 -6.98
N LEU A 52 -21.33 -15.12 -7.13
CA LEU A 52 -20.89 -14.54 -8.41
C LEU A 52 -19.62 -15.22 -8.92
N VAL A 53 -18.66 -15.47 -8.03
CA VAL A 53 -17.40 -16.13 -8.38
C VAL A 53 -17.66 -17.58 -8.80
N THR A 54 -18.47 -18.33 -8.06
CA THR A 54 -18.82 -19.70 -8.44
C THR A 54 -19.52 -19.75 -9.80
N SER A 55 -20.47 -18.84 -10.06
CA SER A 55 -21.12 -18.75 -11.38
C SER A 55 -20.14 -18.38 -12.50
N PHE A 56 -19.21 -17.45 -12.25
CA PHE A 56 -18.21 -17.05 -13.23
C PHE A 56 -17.22 -18.18 -13.55
N LEU A 57 -16.72 -18.88 -12.53
CA LEU A 57 -15.84 -20.04 -12.70
C LEU A 57 -16.53 -21.19 -13.45
N ALA A 58 -17.82 -21.41 -13.21
CA ALA A 58 -18.58 -22.42 -13.96
C ALA A 58 -18.71 -22.07 -15.46
N GLN A 59 -18.82 -20.78 -15.81
CA GLN A 59 -18.90 -20.33 -17.21
C GLN A 59 -17.56 -20.42 -17.95
N LEU A 60 -16.45 -20.19 -17.26
CA LEU A 60 -15.10 -20.26 -17.83
C LEU A 60 -14.53 -21.68 -17.90
N ASN A 61 -15.32 -22.68 -17.53
CA ASN A 61 -14.86 -24.04 -17.35
C ASN A 61 -14.36 -24.66 -18.67
N PRO A 62 -13.04 -24.88 -18.86
CA PRO A 62 -12.49 -25.35 -20.12
C PRO A 62 -12.70 -26.87 -20.34
N LEU A 63 -13.48 -27.54 -19.48
CA LEU A 63 -13.63 -29.00 -19.43
C LEU A 63 -14.08 -29.65 -20.75
N ALA A 64 -14.70 -28.90 -21.68
CA ALA A 64 -15.14 -29.45 -22.96
C ALA A 64 -14.00 -29.66 -23.98
N GLU A 65 -12.92 -28.86 -23.93
CA GLU A 65 -11.91 -28.80 -25.00
C GLU A 65 -10.45 -28.85 -24.52
N GLY A 66 -10.18 -28.88 -23.21
CA GLY A 66 -8.83 -28.90 -22.64
C GLY A 66 -8.18 -30.29 -22.54
N SER A 67 -6.83 -30.34 -22.48
CA SER A 67 -6.09 -31.55 -22.08
C SER A 67 -6.36 -31.93 -20.62
N GLU A 68 -6.09 -33.18 -20.22
CA GLU A 68 -6.31 -33.61 -18.83
C GLU A 68 -5.49 -32.80 -17.82
N GLU A 69 -4.26 -32.40 -18.17
CA GLU A 69 -3.44 -31.53 -17.33
C GLU A 69 -4.08 -30.14 -17.15
N LEU A 70 -4.66 -29.57 -18.20
CA LEU A 70 -5.34 -28.27 -18.13
C LEU A 70 -6.61 -28.36 -17.27
N LYS A 71 -7.35 -29.47 -17.37
CA LYS A 71 -8.54 -29.72 -16.54
C LYS A 71 -8.18 -29.81 -15.07
N GLN A 72 -7.09 -30.52 -14.74
CA GLN A 72 -6.61 -30.64 -13.36
C GLN A 72 -6.17 -29.27 -12.80
N LEU A 73 -5.37 -28.52 -13.57
CA LEU A 73 -4.93 -27.18 -13.18
C LEU A 73 -6.12 -26.24 -12.93
N TRP A 74 -7.14 -26.30 -13.80
CA TRP A 74 -8.35 -25.51 -13.63
C TRP A 74 -9.16 -25.92 -12.39
N ALA A 75 -9.29 -27.21 -12.11
CA ALA A 75 -9.98 -27.71 -10.93
C ALA A 75 -9.31 -27.22 -9.64
N GLU A 76 -7.97 -27.29 -9.56
CA GLU A 76 -7.20 -26.79 -8.43
C GLU A 76 -7.34 -25.26 -8.26
N LEU A 77 -7.22 -24.51 -9.35
CA LEU A 77 -7.38 -23.05 -9.34
C LEU A 77 -8.79 -22.63 -8.92
N SER A 78 -9.82 -23.23 -9.52
CA SER A 78 -11.22 -22.89 -9.25
C SER A 78 -11.64 -23.24 -7.81
N ALA A 79 -11.15 -24.35 -7.27
CA ALA A 79 -11.37 -24.72 -5.87
C ALA A 79 -10.69 -23.74 -4.90
N SER A 80 -9.44 -23.36 -5.20
CA SER A 80 -8.69 -22.36 -4.42
C SER A 80 -9.40 -21.00 -4.40
N LEU A 81 -9.80 -20.50 -5.58
CA LEU A 81 -10.53 -19.24 -5.71
C LEU A 81 -11.89 -19.29 -5.00
N SER A 82 -12.65 -20.38 -5.15
CA SER A 82 -13.95 -20.52 -4.48
C SER A 82 -13.79 -20.48 -2.96
N THR A 83 -12.80 -21.17 -2.41
CA THR A 83 -12.51 -21.19 -0.97
C THR A 83 -12.12 -19.80 -0.46
N PHE A 84 -11.30 -19.07 -1.22
CA PHE A 84 -10.93 -17.69 -0.90
C PHE A 84 -12.17 -16.77 -0.86
N PHE A 85 -13.01 -16.81 -1.90
CA PHE A 85 -14.15 -15.89 -2.02
C PHE A 85 -15.37 -16.25 -1.16
N GLN A 86 -15.48 -17.47 -0.65
CA GLN A 86 -16.47 -17.83 0.38
C GLN A 86 -16.29 -17.01 1.66
N SER A 87 -15.06 -16.65 1.94
CA SER A 87 -14.62 -16.21 3.24
C SER A 87 -14.15 -14.74 3.21
N TYR A 88 -13.80 -14.24 2.02
CA TYR A 88 -13.56 -12.83 1.70
C TYR A 88 -14.80 -11.93 1.83
N SER A 89 -14.60 -10.71 2.33
CA SER A 89 -15.62 -9.67 2.39
C SER A 89 -15.20 -8.45 1.57
N LEU A 90 -16.11 -7.90 0.76
CA LEU A 90 -15.90 -6.65 0.03
C LEU A 90 -15.65 -5.45 0.94
N SER A 91 -16.09 -5.49 2.20
CA SER A 91 -15.78 -4.43 3.18
C SER A 91 -14.27 -4.26 3.41
N SER A 92 -13.46 -5.28 3.13
CA SER A 92 -11.99 -5.18 3.14
C SER A 92 -11.44 -4.11 2.18
N ALA A 93 -12.21 -3.70 1.17
CA ALA A 93 -11.85 -2.59 0.28
C ALA A 93 -11.71 -1.23 1.03
N LEU A 94 -12.29 -1.10 2.24
CA LEU A 94 -12.11 0.06 3.12
C LEU A 94 -10.64 0.31 3.51
N ARG A 95 -9.79 -0.72 3.49
CA ARG A 95 -8.34 -0.53 3.71
C ARG A 95 -7.75 0.40 2.67
N SER A 96 -8.15 0.28 1.40
CA SER A 96 -7.61 0.99 0.23
C SER A 96 -6.09 0.81 0.02
N TYR A 97 -5.64 0.89 -1.24
CA TYR A 97 -4.22 0.79 -1.61
C TYR A 97 -3.91 1.80 -2.71
N PRO A 98 -2.72 2.43 -2.74
CA PRO A 98 -1.59 2.27 -1.82
C PRO A 98 -1.66 3.19 -0.60
N LEU A 99 -2.54 4.20 -0.64
CA LEU A 99 -2.74 5.18 0.43
C LEU A 99 -4.01 4.86 1.21
N GLY A 100 -3.90 3.93 2.13
CA GLY A 100 -5.00 3.37 2.88
C GLY A 100 -4.94 3.60 4.39
N VAL A 101 -5.98 3.18 5.09
CA VAL A 101 -5.91 2.98 6.54
C VAL A 101 -5.39 1.57 6.79
N PRO A 102 -4.23 1.39 7.45
CA PRO A 102 -3.74 0.07 7.80
C PRO A 102 -4.76 -0.69 8.65
N SER A 103 -4.97 -1.96 8.34
CA SER A 103 -5.97 -2.79 9.04
C SER A 103 -5.53 -4.24 9.07
N LEU A 104 -5.53 -4.85 10.25
CA LEU A 104 -5.25 -6.27 10.47
C LEU A 104 -6.34 -7.14 9.85
N LEU A 105 -7.60 -6.76 10.07
CA LEU A 105 -8.76 -7.58 9.73
C LEU A 105 -9.11 -7.55 8.25
N SER A 106 -8.81 -6.46 7.53
CA SER A 106 -9.01 -6.39 6.08
C SER A 106 -8.20 -7.44 5.30
N SER A 107 -7.06 -7.88 5.84
CA SER A 107 -6.24 -8.95 5.28
C SER A 107 -6.57 -10.34 5.83
N ARG A 108 -7.50 -10.44 6.78
CA ARG A 108 -7.87 -11.69 7.43
C ARG A 108 -9.20 -12.19 6.90
N VAL A 109 -9.25 -13.50 6.73
CA VAL A 109 -10.47 -14.23 6.47
C VAL A 109 -11.05 -14.70 7.80
N PHE A 110 -12.30 -14.32 8.10
CA PHE A 110 -12.99 -14.79 9.31
C PHE A 110 -14.51 -14.75 9.13
N MET A 111 -15.20 -15.65 9.82
CA MET A 111 -16.66 -15.84 9.78
C MET A 111 -17.33 -15.47 11.11
N GLU A 112 -16.54 -15.34 12.16
CA GLU A 112 -16.98 -15.19 13.54
C GLU A 112 -16.11 -14.15 14.24
N ASN A 113 -16.70 -13.43 15.18
CA ASN A 113 -16.01 -12.53 16.10
C ASN A 113 -16.17 -13.08 17.54
N PRO A 114 -15.63 -12.41 18.58
CA PRO A 114 -15.71 -12.92 19.96
C PRO A 114 -17.13 -13.06 20.54
N TYR A 115 -18.14 -12.58 19.82
CA TYR A 115 -19.55 -12.64 20.21
C TYR A 115 -20.38 -13.58 19.32
N GLY A 116 -19.75 -14.30 18.39
CA GLY A 116 -20.38 -15.31 17.55
C GLY A 116 -20.27 -15.02 16.05
N LYS A 117 -21.18 -15.63 15.28
CA LYS A 117 -21.17 -15.58 13.81
C LYS A 117 -21.50 -14.19 13.29
N LEU A 118 -20.74 -13.75 12.30
CA LEU A 118 -20.99 -12.48 11.62
C LEU A 118 -22.16 -12.62 10.66
N PRO A 119 -23.03 -11.60 10.57
CA PRO A 119 -24.08 -11.57 9.56
C PRO A 119 -23.48 -11.53 8.15
N GLU A 120 -24.07 -12.27 7.21
CA GLU A 120 -23.63 -12.33 5.82
C GLU A 120 -24.65 -11.66 4.90
N ILE A 121 -24.15 -10.78 4.02
CA ILE A 121 -24.90 -10.13 2.94
C ILE A 121 -24.32 -10.64 1.62
N ALA A 122 -24.98 -11.64 1.04
CA ALA A 122 -24.58 -12.21 -0.24
C ALA A 122 -24.99 -11.27 -1.39
N LEU A 123 -24.02 -10.80 -2.16
CA LEU A 123 -24.25 -9.97 -3.34
C LEU A 123 -24.39 -10.87 -4.57
N SER A 124 -25.63 -11.18 -4.95
CA SER A 124 -25.94 -12.11 -6.04
C SER A 124 -25.87 -11.50 -7.44
N THR A 125 -25.63 -10.20 -7.58
CA THR A 125 -25.58 -9.51 -8.87
C THR A 125 -24.31 -8.69 -9.01
N GLY A 126 -23.65 -8.78 -10.18
CA GLY A 126 -22.40 -8.06 -10.46
C GLY A 126 -22.55 -6.53 -10.29
N GLY A 127 -23.70 -5.96 -10.63
CA GLY A 127 -23.99 -4.54 -10.40
C GLY A 127 -23.97 -4.14 -8.92
N ASN A 128 -24.61 -4.93 -8.05
CA ASN A 128 -24.60 -4.67 -6.60
C ASN A 128 -23.18 -4.82 -6.02
N ALA A 129 -22.46 -5.87 -6.44
CA ALA A 129 -21.06 -6.06 -6.05
C ALA A 129 -20.19 -4.87 -6.45
N LEU A 130 -20.35 -4.35 -7.68
CA LEU A 130 -19.63 -3.18 -8.15
C LEU A 130 -19.98 -1.92 -7.37
N ILE A 131 -21.26 -1.68 -7.07
CA ILE A 131 -21.70 -0.52 -6.27
C ILE A 131 -21.06 -0.55 -4.87
N PHE A 132 -21.12 -1.69 -4.18
CA PHE A 132 -20.50 -1.82 -2.85
C PHE A 132 -18.97 -1.73 -2.90
N LEU A 133 -18.34 -2.31 -3.92
CA LEU A 133 -16.90 -2.18 -4.13
C LEU A 133 -16.49 -0.71 -4.31
N LEU A 134 -17.21 0.03 -5.16
CA LEU A 134 -16.95 1.45 -5.38
C LEU A 134 -17.23 2.28 -4.12
N LEU A 135 -18.31 1.98 -3.39
CA LEU A 135 -18.65 2.65 -2.15
C LEU A 135 -17.54 2.46 -1.09
N PHE A 136 -17.17 1.21 -0.79
CA PHE A 136 -16.10 0.92 0.17
C PHE A 136 -14.75 1.46 -0.30
N GLY A 137 -14.48 1.41 -1.61
CA GLY A 137 -13.26 1.98 -2.18
C GLY A 137 -13.17 3.50 -2.02
N ILE A 138 -14.26 4.23 -2.30
CA ILE A 138 -14.32 5.69 -2.14
C ILE A 138 -14.20 6.07 -0.66
N VAL A 139 -14.96 5.40 0.22
CA VAL A 139 -14.90 5.64 1.66
C VAL A 139 -13.49 5.33 2.19
N GLY A 140 -12.92 4.20 1.80
CA GLY A 140 -11.55 3.80 2.18
C GLY A 140 -10.49 4.78 1.68
N ALA A 141 -10.63 5.31 0.45
CA ALA A 141 -9.73 6.34 -0.07
C ALA A 141 -9.81 7.65 0.73
N ILE A 142 -11.02 8.07 1.12
CA ILE A 142 -11.21 9.25 1.99
C ILE A 142 -10.56 9.02 3.35
N LEU A 143 -10.84 7.88 4.00
CA LEU A 143 -10.26 7.54 5.29
C LEU A 143 -8.72 7.44 5.22
N GLY A 144 -8.19 6.84 4.15
CA GLY A 144 -6.75 6.72 3.92
C GLY A 144 -6.07 8.08 3.74
N ALA A 145 -6.66 8.97 2.93
CA ALA A 145 -6.14 10.32 2.76
C ALA A 145 -6.18 11.13 4.06
N LEU A 146 -7.25 11.01 4.84
CA LEU A 146 -7.38 11.66 6.15
C LEU A 146 -6.36 11.12 7.15
N ASN A 147 -6.22 9.80 7.25
CA ASN A 147 -5.25 9.15 8.13
C ASN A 147 -3.82 9.59 7.80
N PHE A 148 -3.46 9.58 6.51
CA PHE A 148 -2.16 10.03 6.05
C PHE A 148 -1.91 11.51 6.38
N TYR A 149 -2.91 12.37 6.16
CA TYR A 149 -2.82 13.79 6.50
C TYR A 149 -2.64 13.99 8.01
N VAL A 150 -3.44 13.33 8.85
CA VAL A 150 -3.34 13.44 10.32
C VAL A 150 -1.98 12.95 10.83
N CYS A 151 -1.48 11.83 10.32
CA CYS A 151 -0.14 11.31 10.65
C CYS A 151 1.00 12.26 10.24
N SER A 152 0.77 13.13 9.25
CA SER A 152 1.78 14.09 8.78
C SER A 152 1.89 15.35 9.65
N LEU A 153 0.83 15.71 10.38
CA LEU A 153 0.74 16.98 11.12
C LEU A 153 1.85 17.18 12.16
N PRO A 154 2.16 16.19 13.04
CA PRO A 154 3.19 16.38 14.05
C PRO A 154 4.58 16.54 13.44
N THR A 155 4.91 15.69 12.47
CA THR A 155 6.19 15.69 11.77
C THR A 155 6.43 17.03 11.04
N TYR A 156 5.38 17.64 10.46
CA TYR A 156 5.50 18.95 9.83
C TYR A 156 5.66 20.10 10.82
N LYS A 157 5.03 20.00 11.99
CA LYS A 157 5.23 20.96 13.08
C LYS A 157 6.66 20.92 13.59
N GLU A 158 7.19 19.72 13.83
CA GLU A 158 8.57 19.50 14.28
C GLU A 158 9.59 20.00 13.26
N ALA A 159 9.34 19.81 11.96
CA ALA A 159 10.23 20.24 10.89
C ALA A 159 10.14 21.75 10.55
N GLY A 160 9.31 22.53 11.24
CA GLY A 160 9.13 23.97 10.95
C GLY A 160 8.55 24.27 9.55
N LYS A 161 8.02 23.27 8.84
CA LYS A 161 7.46 23.39 7.48
C LYS A 161 5.97 23.77 7.48
N GLN A 162 5.43 24.25 8.60
CA GLN A 162 4.06 24.73 8.68
C GLN A 162 3.88 26.05 7.94
N ASN A 163 3.45 25.97 6.68
CA ASN A 163 2.70 27.08 6.07
C ASN A 163 1.22 26.87 6.39
N ALA A 164 0.73 27.60 7.38
CA ALA A 164 -0.52 27.43 8.14
C ALA A 164 -1.84 27.64 7.35
N LYS A 165 -1.87 27.40 6.05
CA LYS A 165 -3.12 27.31 5.28
C LYS A 165 -3.23 25.92 4.69
N THR A 166 -3.98 25.06 5.38
CA THR A 166 -4.37 23.75 4.88
C THR A 166 -5.05 23.94 3.53
N LYS A 167 -4.35 23.61 2.44
CA LYS A 167 -4.97 23.61 1.12
C LYS A 167 -5.73 22.29 0.98
N LEU A 168 -7.05 22.38 0.91
CA LEU A 168 -7.94 21.22 0.66
C LEU A 168 -7.61 20.53 -0.68
N LYS A 169 -7.10 21.27 -1.65
CA LYS A 169 -6.83 20.80 -3.02
C LYS A 169 -5.78 19.67 -3.10
N PRO A 170 -4.59 19.77 -2.46
CA PRO A 170 -3.66 18.64 -2.34
C PRO A 170 -4.26 17.40 -1.70
N ILE A 171 -5.03 17.54 -0.62
CA ILE A 171 -5.65 16.41 0.09
C ILE A 171 -6.67 15.72 -0.83
N ALA A 172 -7.49 16.49 -1.55
CA ALA A 172 -8.42 15.95 -2.54
C ALA A 172 -7.70 15.20 -3.67
N SER A 173 -6.48 15.63 -4.05
CA SER A 173 -5.69 14.92 -5.07
C SER A 173 -5.19 13.54 -4.61
N LEU A 174 -5.07 13.30 -3.30
CA LEU A 174 -4.75 11.98 -2.76
C LEU A 174 -5.86 10.96 -2.99
N LEU A 175 -7.12 11.40 -3.12
CA LEU A 175 -8.26 10.51 -3.39
C LEU A 175 -8.18 9.84 -4.77
N LEU A 176 -7.47 10.47 -5.71
CA LEU A 176 -7.25 9.91 -7.05
C LEU A 176 -6.16 8.83 -7.06
N LEU A 177 -5.30 8.78 -6.04
CA LEU A 177 -4.14 7.89 -6.05
C LEU A 177 -4.52 6.40 -6.03
N PRO A 178 -5.46 5.92 -5.19
CA PRO A 178 -5.91 4.52 -5.25
C PRO A 178 -6.47 4.13 -6.63
N VAL A 179 -7.25 5.03 -7.24
CA VAL A 179 -7.82 4.81 -8.58
C VAL A 179 -6.73 4.71 -9.63
N LEU A 180 -5.77 5.65 -9.64
CA LEU A 180 -4.65 5.62 -10.58
C LEU A 180 -3.74 4.42 -10.35
N PHE A 181 -3.54 3.99 -9.11
CA PHE A 181 -2.72 2.83 -8.79
C PHE A 181 -3.32 1.56 -9.39
N TRP A 182 -4.61 1.30 -9.16
CA TRP A 182 -5.29 0.14 -9.73
C TRP A 182 -5.37 0.22 -11.26
N ALA A 183 -5.65 1.40 -11.82
CA ALA A 183 -5.65 1.60 -13.27
C ALA A 183 -4.27 1.34 -13.89
N ALA A 184 -3.20 1.84 -13.28
CA ALA A 184 -1.82 1.60 -13.73
C ALA A 184 -1.45 0.12 -13.61
N LEU A 185 -1.82 -0.53 -12.50
CA LEU A 185 -1.55 -1.94 -12.28
C LEU A 185 -2.22 -2.81 -13.35
N ILE A 186 -3.50 -2.58 -13.66
CA ILE A 186 -4.23 -3.32 -14.71
C ILE A 186 -3.62 -3.04 -16.09
N THR A 187 -3.33 -1.77 -16.39
CA THR A 187 -2.77 -1.34 -17.67
C THR A 187 -1.40 -1.96 -17.93
N ILE A 188 -0.59 -2.20 -16.89
CA ILE A 188 0.74 -2.81 -17.02
C ILE A 188 0.66 -4.34 -16.94
N ALA A 189 -0.19 -4.89 -16.07
CA ALA A 189 -0.32 -6.33 -15.88
C ALA A 189 -0.77 -7.06 -17.16
N ILE A 190 -1.69 -6.46 -17.93
CA ILE A 190 -2.17 -7.07 -19.18
C ILE A 190 -1.03 -7.24 -20.20
N PRO A 191 -0.29 -6.19 -20.62
CA PRO A 191 0.86 -6.34 -21.51
C PRO A 191 1.92 -7.30 -20.99
N VAL A 192 2.26 -7.21 -19.69
CA VAL A 192 3.26 -8.10 -19.09
C VAL A 192 2.80 -9.55 -19.18
N SER A 193 1.54 -9.84 -18.87
CA SER A 193 0.99 -11.19 -18.98
C SER A 193 1.04 -11.73 -20.41
N LEU A 194 0.73 -10.90 -21.42
CA LEU A 194 0.78 -11.29 -22.83
C LEU A 194 2.21 -11.62 -23.28
N VAL A 195 3.19 -10.77 -22.91
CA VAL A 195 4.61 -10.99 -23.22
C VAL A 195 5.12 -12.27 -22.57
N VAL A 196 4.81 -12.46 -21.29
CA VAL A 196 5.19 -13.65 -20.54
C VAL A 196 4.57 -14.91 -21.15
N SER A 197 3.27 -14.91 -21.43
CA SER A 197 2.59 -16.05 -22.04
C SER A 197 3.17 -16.39 -23.40
N GLY A 198 3.41 -15.39 -24.26
CA GLY A 198 4.04 -15.58 -25.55
C GLY A 198 5.44 -16.19 -25.47
N LEU A 199 6.27 -15.74 -24.52
CA LEU A 199 7.61 -16.31 -24.30
C LEU A 199 7.56 -17.72 -23.71
N SER A 200 6.57 -17.99 -22.85
CA SER A 200 6.38 -19.30 -22.23
C SER A 200 5.99 -20.37 -23.26
N MET A 201 5.24 -19.99 -24.30
CA MET A 201 4.91 -20.90 -25.42
C MET A 201 6.15 -21.34 -26.20
N LEU A 202 7.19 -20.51 -26.26
CA LEU A 202 8.47 -20.88 -26.88
C LEU A 202 9.27 -21.80 -25.95
N HIS A 203 9.41 -21.40 -24.68
CA HIS A 203 10.07 -22.20 -23.66
C HIS A 203 9.69 -21.69 -22.25
N PRO A 204 9.32 -22.55 -21.29
CA PRO A 204 8.91 -22.13 -19.94
C PRO A 204 9.95 -21.24 -19.21
N PHE A 205 11.24 -21.53 -19.39
CA PHE A 205 12.33 -20.71 -18.82
C PHE A 205 12.33 -19.25 -19.31
N LEU A 206 11.94 -18.98 -20.57
CA LEU A 206 11.87 -17.62 -21.10
C LEU A 206 10.73 -16.83 -20.45
N GLY A 207 9.61 -17.49 -20.17
CA GLY A 207 8.51 -16.93 -19.37
C GLY A 207 8.95 -16.53 -17.97
N LEU A 208 9.71 -17.40 -17.29
CA LEU A 208 10.27 -17.11 -15.96
C LEU A 208 11.23 -15.91 -15.99
N LEU A 209 12.10 -15.85 -17.00
CA LEU A 209 13.03 -14.74 -17.19
C LEU A 209 12.29 -13.42 -17.47
N ALA A 210 11.22 -13.46 -18.27
CA ALA A 210 10.36 -12.31 -18.52
C ALA A 210 9.67 -11.82 -17.25
N TYR A 211 9.16 -12.72 -16.41
CA TYR A 211 8.62 -12.38 -15.09
C TYR A 211 9.67 -11.68 -14.21
N PHE A 212 10.90 -12.22 -14.17
CA PHE A 212 11.99 -11.64 -13.39
C PHE A 212 12.31 -10.21 -13.82
N PHE A 213 12.50 -9.96 -15.11
CA PHE A 213 12.79 -8.61 -15.61
C PHE A 213 11.59 -7.65 -15.45
N ALA A 214 10.37 -8.14 -15.65
CA ALA A 214 9.16 -7.35 -15.40
C ALA A 214 9.07 -6.94 -13.92
N ALA A 215 9.34 -7.85 -12.99
CA ALA A 215 9.36 -7.56 -11.57
C ALA A 215 10.44 -6.52 -11.21
N MET A 216 11.64 -6.63 -11.76
CA MET A 216 12.71 -5.63 -11.55
C MET A 216 12.30 -4.24 -12.06
N ALA A 217 11.73 -4.17 -13.27
CA ALA A 217 11.27 -2.90 -13.84
C ALA A 217 10.13 -2.28 -13.01
N LEU A 218 9.18 -3.10 -12.56
CA LEU A 218 8.09 -2.69 -11.70
C LEU A 218 8.61 -2.16 -10.36
N ILE A 219 9.49 -2.90 -9.68
CA ILE A 219 10.06 -2.46 -8.40
C ILE A 219 10.82 -1.14 -8.60
N SER A 220 11.62 -1.01 -9.67
CA SER A 220 12.35 0.21 -10.00
C SER A 220 11.46 1.43 -10.22
N MET A 221 10.30 1.22 -10.86
CA MET A 221 9.33 2.27 -11.09
C MET A 221 8.52 2.61 -9.82
N PHE A 222 8.01 1.60 -9.12
CA PHE A 222 7.08 1.76 -8.01
C PHE A 222 7.76 2.21 -6.71
N LEU A 223 8.97 1.74 -6.43
CA LEU A 223 9.68 2.04 -5.18
C LEU A 223 9.75 3.55 -4.90
N PRO A 224 10.27 4.39 -5.80
CA PRO A 224 10.24 5.85 -5.63
C PRO A 224 8.85 6.47 -5.77
N ALA A 225 7.92 5.84 -6.50
CA ALA A 225 6.54 6.33 -6.65
C ALA A 225 5.71 6.18 -5.37
N ILE A 226 6.06 5.25 -4.47
CA ILE A 226 5.42 5.09 -3.14
C ILE A 226 5.48 6.40 -2.33
N PHE A 227 6.46 7.26 -2.59
CA PHE A 227 6.63 8.54 -1.92
C PHE A 227 5.86 9.71 -2.57
N ALA A 228 5.05 9.46 -3.60
CA ALA A 228 4.19 10.48 -4.21
C ALA A 228 3.20 11.13 -3.23
N PRO A 229 2.53 10.41 -2.30
CA PRO A 229 1.66 11.04 -1.30
C PRO A 229 2.39 12.06 -0.43
N HIS A 230 3.64 11.73 -0.06
CA HIS A 230 4.50 12.60 0.74
C HIS A 230 4.80 13.89 -0.02
N ALA A 231 5.10 13.79 -1.33
CA ALA A 231 5.33 14.95 -2.18
C ALA A 231 4.08 15.84 -2.34
N VAL A 232 2.88 15.25 -2.46
CA VAL A 232 1.62 16.01 -2.53
C VAL A 232 1.46 16.91 -1.30
N LEU A 233 1.64 16.35 -0.10
CA LEU A 233 1.47 17.09 1.14
C LEU A 233 2.60 18.07 1.43
N VAL A 234 3.86 17.63 1.28
CA VAL A 234 5.03 18.45 1.64
C VAL A 234 5.30 19.55 0.64
N LEU A 235 5.19 19.25 -0.66
CA LEU A 235 5.54 20.19 -1.74
C LEU A 235 4.31 20.93 -2.29
N ASN A 236 3.10 20.56 -1.84
CA ASN A 236 1.85 21.20 -2.25
C ASN A 236 1.61 21.12 -3.78
N LEU A 237 2.03 20.00 -4.36
CA LEU A 237 1.96 19.71 -5.80
C LEU A 237 0.69 18.94 -6.14
N ASN A 238 0.28 18.96 -7.42
CA ASN A 238 -0.75 18.04 -7.90
C ASN A 238 -0.21 16.60 -7.97
N LEU A 239 -1.08 15.61 -8.16
CA LEU A 239 -0.69 14.20 -8.12
C LEU A 239 0.38 13.83 -9.16
N TRP A 240 0.25 14.30 -10.40
CA TRP A 240 1.22 14.02 -11.47
C TRP A 240 2.59 14.63 -11.22
N GLN A 241 2.61 15.90 -10.79
CA GLN A 241 3.83 16.59 -10.39
C GLN A 241 4.47 15.89 -9.18
N SER A 242 3.66 15.36 -8.27
CA SER A 242 4.13 14.68 -7.05
C SER A 242 4.76 13.33 -7.35
N ILE A 243 4.19 12.56 -8.28
CA ILE A 243 4.80 11.33 -8.79
C ILE A 243 6.15 11.65 -9.45
N SER A 244 6.18 12.63 -10.37
CA SER A 244 7.43 13.02 -11.03
C SER A 244 8.49 13.52 -10.03
N ALA A 245 8.07 14.33 -9.06
CA ALA A 245 8.94 14.83 -8.01
C ALA A 245 9.46 13.70 -7.11
N SER A 246 8.62 12.74 -6.72
CA SER A 246 9.07 11.61 -5.89
C SER A 246 10.08 10.75 -6.65
N MET A 247 9.83 10.47 -7.94
CA MET A 247 10.79 9.80 -8.82
C MET A 247 12.13 10.54 -8.86
N ARG A 248 12.11 11.86 -9.07
CA ARG A 248 13.33 12.68 -9.18
C ARG A 248 14.09 12.76 -7.85
N LEU A 249 13.40 12.94 -6.74
CA LEU A 249 13.99 13.17 -5.41
C LEU A 249 14.56 11.89 -4.80
N MET A 250 13.91 10.74 -5.01
CA MET A 250 14.30 9.46 -4.40
C MET A 250 15.34 8.70 -5.21
N ARG A 251 15.36 8.83 -6.55
CA ARG A 251 16.30 8.11 -7.44
C ARG A 251 17.78 8.22 -7.02
N PRO A 252 18.32 9.40 -6.62
CA PRO A 252 19.71 9.49 -6.18
C PRO A 252 20.03 8.70 -4.89
N TYR A 253 19.02 8.35 -4.11
CA TYR A 253 19.12 7.64 -2.84
C TYR A 253 18.47 6.25 -2.92
N TYR A 254 18.44 5.64 -4.11
CA TYR A 254 17.72 4.40 -4.36
C TYR A 254 18.09 3.26 -3.41
N SER A 255 19.38 3.11 -3.09
CA SER A 255 19.88 2.10 -2.14
C SER A 255 19.34 2.32 -0.71
N ALA A 256 19.37 3.56 -0.22
CA ALA A 256 18.80 3.87 1.09
C ALA A 256 17.27 3.78 1.08
N THR A 257 16.63 4.12 -0.04
CA THR A 257 15.17 4.06 -0.21
C THR A 257 14.68 2.62 -0.23
N SER A 258 15.39 1.73 -0.94
CA SER A 258 15.09 0.30 -0.95
C SER A 258 15.30 -0.30 0.43
N LEU A 259 16.39 0.03 1.13
CA LEU A 259 16.61 -0.42 2.50
C LEU A 259 15.50 0.03 3.45
N PHE A 260 15.07 1.30 3.37
CA PHE A 260 13.94 1.80 4.16
C PHE A 260 12.66 1.01 3.90
N VAL A 261 12.28 0.84 2.64
CA VAL A 261 11.04 0.12 2.27
C VAL A 261 11.13 -1.36 2.65
N ILE A 262 12.26 -2.03 2.42
CA ILE A 262 12.47 -3.42 2.81
C ILE A 262 12.34 -3.58 4.32
N LEU A 263 12.99 -2.71 5.11
CA LEU A 263 12.87 -2.77 6.57
C LEU A 263 11.45 -2.48 7.05
N ALA A 264 10.76 -1.48 6.46
CA ALA A 264 9.38 -1.17 6.81
C ALA A 264 8.44 -2.35 6.51
N VAL A 265 8.58 -2.95 5.32
CA VAL A 265 7.79 -4.14 4.93
C VAL A 265 8.12 -5.33 5.81
N LEU A 266 9.40 -5.58 6.10
CA LEU A 266 9.83 -6.70 6.95
C LEU A 266 9.30 -6.54 8.38
N VAL A 267 9.46 -5.36 8.99
CA VAL A 267 8.92 -5.06 10.32
C VAL A 267 7.40 -5.21 10.32
N SER A 268 6.71 -4.67 9.32
CA SER A 268 5.26 -4.83 9.20
C SER A 268 4.87 -6.30 9.07
N TYR A 269 5.57 -7.09 8.25
CA TYR A 269 5.26 -8.50 8.02
C TYR A 269 5.48 -9.34 9.28
N LEU A 270 6.67 -9.26 9.88
CA LEU A 270 7.03 -10.06 11.06
C LEU A 270 6.14 -9.75 12.26
N THR A 271 5.83 -8.47 12.48
CA THR A 271 4.91 -8.08 13.56
C THR A 271 3.48 -8.51 13.25
N ASN A 272 3.05 -8.46 11.99
CA ASN A 272 1.72 -8.93 11.60
C ASN A 272 1.55 -10.45 11.82
N LEU A 273 2.60 -11.26 11.65
CA LEU A 273 2.57 -12.68 12.04
C LEU A 273 2.27 -12.86 13.54
N LEU A 274 2.84 -12.02 14.39
CA LEU A 274 2.56 -12.01 15.82
C LEU A 274 1.11 -11.56 16.11
N TRP A 275 0.69 -10.45 15.50
CA TRP A 275 -0.63 -9.85 15.77
C TRP A 275 -1.81 -10.65 15.21
N GLN A 276 -1.57 -11.56 14.27
CA GLN A 276 -2.58 -12.50 13.75
C GLN A 276 -2.69 -13.80 14.56
N SER A 277 -1.80 -14.04 15.52
CA SER A 277 -1.84 -15.25 16.36
C SER A 277 -3.17 -15.46 17.11
N PRO A 278 -3.86 -14.41 17.62
CA PRO A 278 -5.17 -14.58 18.24
C PRO A 278 -6.25 -15.10 17.28
N GLY A 279 -7.05 -16.07 17.71
CA GLY A 279 -8.30 -16.45 17.02
C GLY A 279 -9.27 -15.26 16.91
N THR A 280 -10.05 -15.16 15.83
CA THR A 280 -11.07 -14.08 15.70
C THR A 280 -12.26 -14.26 16.65
N ASP A 281 -12.46 -15.47 17.15
CA ASP A 281 -13.41 -15.86 18.19
C ASP A 281 -12.92 -15.53 19.61
N SER A 282 -11.67 -15.09 19.76
CA SER A 282 -11.08 -14.78 21.06
C SER A 282 -11.02 -13.27 21.33
N PRO A 283 -11.33 -12.80 22.56
CA PRO A 283 -11.10 -11.42 22.96
C PRO A 283 -9.64 -10.95 22.79
N MET A 284 -8.69 -11.88 22.70
CA MET A 284 -7.28 -11.57 22.42
C MET A 284 -7.08 -10.82 21.08
N ILE A 285 -8.07 -10.86 20.17
CA ILE A 285 -8.05 -10.10 18.91
C ILE A 285 -7.88 -8.59 19.11
N TYR A 286 -8.39 -8.03 20.21
CA TYR A 286 -8.24 -6.59 20.51
C TYR A 286 -6.77 -6.19 20.73
N ILE A 287 -5.98 -7.07 21.33
CA ILE A 287 -4.53 -6.86 21.50
C ILE A 287 -3.82 -6.91 20.15
N GLY A 288 -4.21 -7.84 19.28
CA GLY A 288 -3.70 -7.91 17.91
C GLY A 288 -4.01 -6.64 17.10
N ILE A 289 -5.25 -6.16 17.17
CA ILE A 289 -5.68 -4.91 16.53
C ILE A 289 -4.85 -3.72 17.02
N PHE A 290 -4.67 -3.60 18.34
CA PHE A 290 -3.89 -2.51 18.92
C PHE A 290 -2.41 -2.57 18.53
N GLY A 291 -1.78 -3.75 18.60
CA GLY A 291 -0.39 -3.95 18.22
C GLY A 291 -0.14 -3.65 16.73
N HIS A 292 -1.05 -4.10 15.86
CA HIS A 292 -0.99 -3.79 14.43
C HIS A 292 -1.15 -2.29 14.16
N ALA A 293 -2.12 -1.64 14.80
CA ALA A 293 -2.32 -0.19 14.67
C ALA A 293 -1.08 0.59 15.09
N LEU A 294 -0.40 0.18 16.16
CA LEU A 294 0.83 0.80 16.66
C LEU A 294 1.96 0.71 15.65
N VAL A 295 2.29 -0.50 15.18
CA VAL A 295 3.42 -0.70 14.26
C VAL A 295 3.15 -0.03 12.91
N SER A 296 1.95 -0.20 12.36
CA SER A 296 1.61 0.36 11.05
C SER A 296 1.59 1.89 11.05
N SER A 297 1.08 2.52 12.11
CA SER A 297 1.12 3.98 12.25
C SER A 297 2.54 4.50 12.43
N ALA A 298 3.36 3.83 13.24
CA ALA A 298 4.76 4.21 13.43
C ALA A 298 5.56 4.16 12.11
N LEU A 299 5.37 3.10 11.31
CA LEU A 299 6.01 2.96 10.01
C LEU A 299 5.50 4.00 8.99
N LEU A 300 4.21 4.33 9.03
CA LEU A 300 3.65 5.40 8.20
C LEU A 300 4.31 6.76 8.54
N ILE A 301 4.41 7.10 9.82
CA ILE A 301 5.06 8.35 10.26
C ILE A 301 6.56 8.34 9.95
N ALA A 302 7.23 7.19 10.12
CA ALA A 302 8.64 7.03 9.75
C ALA A 302 8.89 7.32 8.27
N SER A 303 7.96 6.94 7.39
CA SER A 303 8.07 7.24 5.95
C SER A 303 8.02 8.74 5.65
N ILE A 304 7.32 9.51 6.49
CA ILE A 304 7.26 10.99 6.39
C ILE A 304 8.58 11.61 6.84
N HIS A 305 9.12 11.16 7.97
CA HIS A 305 10.47 11.58 8.42
C HIS A 305 11.54 11.24 7.39
N TYR A 306 11.48 10.04 6.80
CA TYR A 306 12.40 9.63 5.73
C TYR A 306 12.31 10.56 4.51
N PHE A 307 11.10 10.85 4.04
CA PHE A 307 10.87 11.75 2.91
C PHE A 307 11.41 13.16 3.17
N LEU A 308 11.15 13.71 4.36
CA LEU A 308 11.65 15.03 4.75
C LEU A 308 13.18 15.07 4.76
N ARG A 309 13.84 14.01 5.26
CA ARG A 309 15.29 13.94 5.26
C ARG A 309 15.86 13.90 3.84
N VAL A 310 15.23 13.16 2.92
CA VAL A 310 15.62 13.16 1.51
C VAL A 310 15.46 14.55 0.89
N LEU A 311 14.39 15.27 1.24
CA LEU A 311 14.18 16.64 0.76
C LEU A 311 15.28 17.60 1.24
N GLU A 312 15.62 17.56 2.54
CA GLU A 312 16.72 18.34 3.10
C GLU A 312 18.06 18.05 2.42
N LEU A 313 18.37 16.77 2.21
CA LEU A 313 19.62 16.36 1.55
C LEU A 313 19.71 16.84 0.10
N ASN A 314 18.59 16.88 -0.62
CA ASN A 314 18.55 17.47 -1.96
C ASN A 314 18.81 18.99 -1.91
N GLN A 315 18.22 19.70 -0.94
CA GLN A 315 18.45 21.15 -0.75
C GLN A 315 19.91 21.44 -0.37
N GLU A 316 20.48 20.69 0.58
CA GLU A 316 21.91 20.79 0.95
C GLU A 316 22.82 20.60 -0.28
N HIS A 317 22.49 19.64 -1.16
CA HIS A 317 23.27 19.37 -2.36
C HIS A 317 23.15 20.47 -3.42
N GLU A 318 21.94 21.01 -3.64
CA GLU A 318 21.71 22.14 -4.55
C GLU A 318 22.47 23.40 -4.07
N LEU A 319 22.43 23.70 -2.78
CA LEU A 319 23.18 24.82 -2.18
C LEU A 319 24.70 24.64 -2.30
N ALA A 320 25.21 23.42 -2.08
CA ALA A 320 26.63 23.11 -2.22
C ALA A 320 27.14 23.26 -3.66
N GLN A 321 26.26 23.06 -4.66
CA GLN A 321 26.60 23.31 -6.07
C GLN A 321 26.58 24.80 -6.44
N GLN A 322 25.78 25.60 -5.75
CA GLN A 322 25.58 27.03 -6.03
C GLN A 322 26.58 27.95 -5.29
N ALA A 323 27.26 27.48 -4.24
CA ALA A 323 28.25 28.26 -3.50
C ALA A 323 29.44 28.66 -4.43
N PRO A 324 29.69 29.96 -4.67
CA PRO A 324 30.91 30.43 -5.35
C PRO A 324 32.14 30.17 -4.47
N GLU A 325 33.31 30.00 -5.06
CA GLU A 325 34.60 30.02 -4.33
C GLU A 325 34.71 31.33 -3.53
N SER A 326 34.35 31.31 -2.25
CA SER A 326 34.77 32.36 -1.33
C SER A 326 36.18 31.99 -0.85
N SER A 327 37.15 32.60 -1.52
CA SER A 327 38.53 32.83 -1.08
C SER A 327 39.34 31.61 -0.64
N LEU A 328 40.09 31.04 -1.59
CA LEU A 328 41.47 30.62 -1.38
C LEU A 328 42.36 31.30 -2.42
#